data_AF-A0A2D7SW75-F1
#
_entry.id   AF-A0A2D7SW75-F1
#
_cell.length_a   1.000
_cell.length_b   1.000
_cell.length_c   1.000
_cell.angle_alpha   90.00
_cell.angle_beta   90.00
_cell.angle_gamma   90.00
#
_symmetry.space_group_name_H-M   'P 1'
#
loop_
_entity.id
_entity.type
_entity.pdbx_description
1 polymer ?
#
loop_
_entity_poly.entity_id
_entity_poly.type
_entity_poly.pdbx_seq_one_letter_code
_entity_poly.pdbx_strand_id
1 'polypeptide(L)'
;MNGRLSGPDHSLNAPKIVDGDGEWQDWLEDEGKNQEQILAETEELGARTKLLNEAMEKLDSRERHILSQRKLIDTPKTLDELSKEYSVSRERIRQIEARAFEKLQKHIKELAINNNLWPE
;
A
#
# COMPACT_ATOMS: atom_id res chain seq x y z
N MET A 1 18.79 -33.12 18.94
CA MET A 1 19.66 -31.97 18.66
C MET A 1 19.90 -31.94 17.16
N ASN A 2 19.48 -30.87 16.48
CA ASN A 2 19.63 -30.74 15.03
C ASN A 2 21.12 -30.69 14.68
N GLY A 3 21.62 -31.68 13.93
CA GLY A 3 23.00 -31.77 13.44
C GLY A 3 23.31 -30.76 12.33
N ARG A 4 22.87 -29.51 12.47
CA ARG A 4 23.00 -28.44 11.47
C ARG A 4 24.32 -27.69 11.53
N LEU A 5 25.23 -28.06 12.44
CA LEU A 5 26.48 -27.33 12.72
C LEU A 5 27.73 -28.24 12.78
N SER A 6 27.66 -29.50 12.32
CA SER A 6 28.81 -30.42 12.43
C SER A 6 29.63 -30.60 11.15
N GLY A 7 29.32 -29.89 10.06
CA GLY A 7 30.02 -29.99 8.78
C GLY A 7 30.71 -28.67 8.39
N PRO A 8 31.86 -28.72 7.70
CA PRO A 8 32.50 -27.52 7.15
C PRO A 8 31.62 -26.88 6.05
N ASP A 9 31.60 -25.55 6.02
CA ASP A 9 30.91 -24.78 4.99
C ASP A 9 31.46 -25.12 3.60
N HIS A 10 30.56 -25.43 2.66
CA HIS A 10 30.95 -25.71 1.27
C HIS A 10 30.97 -24.43 0.46
N SER A 11 31.95 -24.31 -0.44
CA SER A 11 31.97 -23.23 -1.43
C SER A 11 30.73 -23.28 -2.31
N LEU A 12 30.08 -22.13 -2.53
CA LEU A 12 28.92 -22.02 -3.41
C LEU A 12 29.25 -22.32 -4.87
N ASN A 13 30.52 -22.12 -5.26
CA ASN A 13 31.01 -22.42 -6.61
C ASN A 13 31.55 -23.86 -6.74
N ALA A 14 31.42 -24.69 -5.68
CA ALA A 14 31.84 -26.07 -5.79
C ALA A 14 30.85 -26.84 -6.69
N PRO A 15 31.33 -27.75 -7.55
CA PRO A 15 30.45 -28.58 -8.35
C PRO A 15 29.62 -29.48 -7.42
N LYS A 16 28.30 -29.46 -7.62
CA LYS A 16 27.36 -30.27 -6.85
C LYS A 16 27.29 -31.71 -7.38
N ILE A 17 27.66 -31.92 -8.64
CA ILE A 17 27.66 -33.21 -9.36
C ILE A 17 29.07 -33.47 -9.91
N VAL A 18 29.55 -34.71 -9.78
CA VAL A 18 30.93 -35.08 -10.14
C VAL A 18 31.22 -34.99 -11.66
N ASP A 19 30.19 -35.09 -12.51
CA ASP A 19 30.28 -35.04 -13.99
C ASP A 19 29.32 -34.01 -14.63
N GLY A 20 28.84 -33.02 -13.86
CA GLY A 20 27.89 -32.01 -14.37
C GLY A 20 28.31 -30.59 -13.99
N ASP A 21 28.02 -29.63 -14.85
CA ASP A 21 28.43 -28.22 -14.72
C ASP A 21 27.65 -27.41 -13.65
N GLY A 22 26.81 -28.06 -12.83
CA GLY A 22 25.97 -27.37 -11.84
C GLY A 22 26.71 -27.06 -10.54
N GLU A 23 26.82 -25.79 -10.18
CA GLU A 23 27.38 -25.31 -8.92
C GLU A 23 26.31 -25.26 -7.81
N TRP A 24 26.69 -25.10 -6.54
CA TRP A 24 25.71 -24.97 -5.46
C TRP A 24 24.87 -23.69 -5.56
N GLN A 25 25.43 -22.61 -6.08
CA GLN A 25 24.73 -21.34 -6.26
C GLN A 25 23.55 -21.41 -7.24
N ASP A 26 23.63 -22.27 -8.27
CA ASP A 26 22.58 -22.39 -9.30
C ASP A 26 21.25 -22.96 -8.75
N TRP A 27 21.30 -23.55 -7.56
CA TRP A 27 20.16 -24.16 -6.89
C TRP A 27 19.65 -23.33 -5.72
N LEU A 28 20.30 -22.18 -5.46
CA LEU A 28 19.87 -21.26 -4.43
C LEU A 28 18.68 -20.47 -4.98
N GLU A 29 17.50 -20.74 -4.43
CA GLU A 29 16.29 -19.97 -4.74
C GLU A 29 16.41 -18.58 -4.10
N ASP A 30 16.07 -17.53 -4.86
CA ASP A 30 15.88 -16.20 -4.31
C ASP A 30 14.54 -16.16 -3.57
N GLU A 31 14.58 -15.98 -2.25
CA GLU A 31 13.39 -15.83 -1.41
C GLU A 31 12.72 -14.45 -1.57
N GLY A 32 13.30 -13.57 -2.38
CA GLY A 32 12.76 -12.26 -2.75
C GLY A 32 11.47 -12.34 -3.56
N LYS A 33 10.82 -11.18 -3.71
CA LYS A 33 9.63 -11.08 -4.57
C LYS A 33 10.05 -11.27 -6.01
N ASN A 34 9.33 -12.12 -6.73
CA ASN A 34 9.59 -12.32 -8.15
C ASN A 34 9.08 -11.13 -8.99
N GLN A 35 9.49 -11.08 -10.26
CA GLN A 35 9.13 -9.98 -11.16
C GLN A 35 7.61 -9.82 -11.34
N GLU A 36 6.87 -10.92 -11.36
CA GLU A 36 5.41 -10.92 -11.52
C GLU A 36 4.71 -10.32 -10.30
N GLN A 37 5.17 -10.66 -9.10
CA GLN A 37 4.68 -10.11 -7.83
C GLN A 37 4.97 -8.62 -7.74
N ILE A 38 6.19 -8.20 -8.09
CA ILE A 38 6.54 -6.78 -8.11
C ILE A 38 5.64 -6.02 -9.09
N LEU A 39 5.46 -6.54 -10.30
CA LEU A 39 4.61 -5.92 -11.31
C LEU A 39 3.17 -5.82 -10.83
N ALA A 40 2.59 -6.91 -10.32
CA ALA A 40 1.23 -6.95 -9.80
C ALA A 40 1.03 -5.93 -8.67
N GLU A 41 1.96 -5.83 -7.71
CA GLU A 41 1.90 -4.84 -6.64
C GLU A 41 1.95 -3.41 -7.16
N THR A 42 2.82 -3.12 -8.14
CA THR A 42 2.92 -1.77 -8.72
C THR A 42 1.68 -1.37 -9.51
N GLU A 43 1.11 -2.29 -10.30
CA GLU A 43 -0.13 -2.05 -11.06
C GLU A 43 -1.32 -1.88 -10.12
N GLU A 44 -1.44 -2.73 -9.11
CA GLU A 44 -2.50 -2.64 -8.11
C GLU A 44 -2.42 -1.33 -7.33
N LEU A 45 -1.22 -0.93 -6.89
CA LEU A 45 -1.01 0.34 -6.21
C LEU A 45 -1.37 1.52 -7.12
N GLY A 46 -0.93 1.49 -8.38
CA GLY A 46 -1.28 2.51 -9.37
C GLY A 46 -2.79 2.64 -9.60
N ALA A 47 -3.50 1.52 -9.74
CA ALA A 47 -4.95 1.49 -9.89
C ALA A 47 -5.67 2.05 -8.65
N ARG A 48 -5.25 1.65 -7.44
CA ARG A 48 -5.80 2.15 -6.17
C ARG A 48 -5.58 3.65 -6.01
N THR A 49 -4.37 4.15 -6.31
CA THR A 49 -4.06 5.58 -6.24
C THR A 49 -4.90 6.38 -7.24
N LYS A 50 -5.09 5.87 -8.46
CA LYS A 50 -5.94 6.52 -9.47
C LYS A 50 -7.39 6.61 -9.00
N LEU A 51 -7.96 5.53 -8.49
CA LEU A 51 -9.32 5.51 -7.92
C LEU A 51 -9.48 6.51 -6.77
N LEU A 52 -8.49 6.58 -5.87
CA LEU A 52 -8.51 7.52 -4.76
C LEU A 52 -8.50 8.97 -5.25
N ASN A 53 -7.67 9.30 -6.24
CA ASN A 53 -7.60 10.65 -6.81
C ASN A 53 -8.93 11.05 -7.46
N GLU A 54 -9.51 10.17 -8.29
CA GLU A 54 -10.82 10.40 -8.92
C GLU A 54 -11.94 10.57 -7.88
N ALA A 55 -11.93 9.77 -6.81
CA ALA A 55 -12.89 9.92 -5.72
C ALA A 55 -12.71 11.24 -4.94
N MET A 56 -11.45 11.64 -4.71
CA MET A 56 -11.12 12.91 -4.04
C MET A 56 -11.60 14.13 -4.82
N GLU A 57 -11.63 14.06 -6.16
CA GLU A 57 -12.16 15.13 -7.01
C GLU A 57 -13.66 15.40 -6.80
N LYS A 58 -14.43 14.40 -6.35
CA LYS A 58 -15.86 14.54 -6.05
C LYS A 58 -16.15 15.18 -4.70
N LEU A 59 -15.17 15.21 -3.79
CA LEU A 59 -15.31 15.89 -2.51
C LEU A 59 -15.24 17.40 -2.70
N ASP A 60 -16.01 18.13 -1.88
CA ASP A 60 -15.91 19.58 -1.81
C ASP A 60 -14.50 20.00 -1.36
N SER A 61 -14.06 21.18 -1.80
CA SER A 61 -12.75 21.77 -1.48
C SER A 61 -12.43 21.72 0.03
N ARG A 62 -13.43 22.03 0.86
CA ARG A 62 -13.30 22.03 2.31
C ARG A 62 -13.22 20.62 2.90
N GLU A 63 -14.04 19.70 2.39
CA GLU A 63 -14.04 18.29 2.79
C GLU A 63 -12.70 17.63 2.43
N ARG A 64 -12.21 17.89 1.21
CA ARG A 64 -10.93 17.39 0.69
C ARG A 64 -9.75 17.86 1.52
N HIS A 65 -9.71 19.14 1.88
CA HIS A 65 -8.61 19.70 2.70
C HIS A 65 -8.62 19.14 4.12
N ILE A 66 -9.78 19.06 4.77
CA ILE A 66 -9.87 18.49 6.13
C ILE A 66 -9.43 17.02 6.13
N LEU A 67 -9.86 16.25 5.13
CA LEU A 67 -9.47 14.84 5.02
C LEU A 67 -7.97 14.69 4.71
N SER A 68 -7.43 15.49 3.78
CA SER A 68 -6.02 15.41 3.40
C SER A 68 -5.09 15.76 4.54
N GLN A 69 -5.37 16.85 5.25
CA GLN A 69 -4.58 17.30 6.40
C GLN A 69 -4.61 16.32 7.57
N ARG A 70 -5.58 15.40 7.63
CA ARG A 70 -5.70 14.44 8.75
C ARG A 70 -5.24 13.03 8.42
N LYS A 71 -5.22 12.63 7.15
CA LYS A 71 -5.00 11.24 6.75
C LYS A 71 -3.95 11.04 5.66
N LEU A 72 -3.69 12.06 4.83
CA LEU A 72 -2.86 11.94 3.63
C LEU A 72 -1.51 12.67 3.75
N ILE A 73 -1.21 13.25 4.91
CA ILE A 73 0.07 13.90 5.20
C ILE A 73 0.78 13.15 6.34
N ASP A 74 2.11 13.15 6.31
CA ASP A 74 2.94 12.42 7.28
C ASP A 74 2.69 12.89 8.73
N THR A 75 2.49 14.19 8.92
CA THR A 75 2.19 14.80 10.21
C THR A 75 0.76 15.33 10.23
N PRO A 76 -0.23 14.52 10.64
CA PRO A 76 -1.63 14.91 10.56
C PRO A 76 -1.95 16.08 11.51
N LYS A 77 -2.65 17.08 10.99
CA LYS A 77 -3.15 18.20 11.78
C LYS A 77 -4.18 17.73 12.80
N THR A 78 -4.19 18.38 13.96
CA THR A 78 -5.17 18.09 15.01
C THR A 78 -6.53 18.74 14.72
N LEU A 79 -7.58 18.23 15.37
CA LEU A 79 -8.91 18.85 15.34
C LEU A 79 -8.90 20.31 15.80
N ASP A 80 -8.01 20.66 16.74
CA ASP A 80 -7.92 22.00 17.31
C ASP A 80 -7.29 23.00 16.31
N GLU A 81 -6.26 22.57 15.58
CA GLU A 81 -5.64 23.37 14.52
C GLU A 81 -6.61 23.67 13.39
N LEU A 82 -7.34 22.65 12.92
CA LEU A 82 -8.35 22.81 11.87
C LEU A 82 -9.57 23.60 12.35
N SER A 83 -9.94 23.46 13.63
CA SER A 83 -10.99 24.26 14.26
C SER A 83 -10.65 25.75 14.24
N LYS A 84 -9.39 26.11 14.51
CA LYS A 84 -8.90 27.49 14.44
C LYS A 84 -8.83 28.00 13.00
N GLU A 85 -8.28 27.19 12.08
CA GLU A 85 -8.15 27.53 10.65
C GLU A 85 -9.51 27.86 10.00
N TYR A 86 -10.54 27.06 10.29
CA TYR A 86 -11.87 27.26 9.73
C TYR A 86 -12.83 28.05 10.63
N SER A 87 -12.39 28.47 11.82
CA SER A 87 -13.23 29.15 12.83
C SER A 87 -14.53 28.40 13.14
N VAL A 88 -14.46 27.07 13.29
CA VAL A 88 -15.62 26.22 13.62
C VAL A 88 -15.28 25.26 14.74
N SER A 89 -16.28 24.77 15.48
CA SER A 89 -16.05 23.84 16.60
C SER A 89 -15.35 22.55 16.18
N ARG A 90 -14.59 21.96 17.11
CA ARG A 90 -13.94 20.65 16.94
C ARG A 90 -14.91 19.56 16.50
N GLU A 91 -16.11 19.52 17.08
CA GLU A 91 -17.13 18.55 16.72
C GLU A 91 -17.62 18.75 15.28
N ARG A 92 -17.71 20.00 14.81
CA ARG A 92 -18.10 20.26 13.43
C ARG A 92 -17.04 19.79 12.43
N ILE A 93 -15.75 19.95 12.75
CA ILE A 93 -14.67 19.39 11.92
C ILE A 93 -14.76 17.85 11.90
N ARG A 94 -15.01 17.20 13.04
CA ARG A 94 -15.23 15.74 13.12
C ARG A 94 -16.41 15.27 12.27
N GLN A 95 -17.52 16.01 12.28
CA GLN A 95 -18.68 15.70 11.42
C GLN A 95 -18.36 15.84 9.94
N ILE A 96 -17.62 16.89 9.55
CA ILE A 96 -17.21 17.11 8.16
C ILE A 96 -16.28 15.97 7.71
N GLU A 97 -15.31 15.58 8.55
CA GLU A 97 -14.42 14.44 8.29
C GLU A 97 -15.21 13.14 8.08
N ALA A 98 -16.13 12.81 8.98
CA ALA A 98 -16.93 11.58 8.87
C ALA A 98 -17.76 11.55 7.59
N ARG A 99 -18.42 12.65 7.25
CA ARG A 99 -19.20 12.77 6.01
C ARG A 99 -18.34 12.71 4.75
N ALA A 100 -17.17 13.36 4.78
CA ALA A 100 -16.22 13.31 3.68
C ALA A 100 -15.72 11.88 3.46
N PHE A 101 -15.44 11.14 4.54
CA PHE A 101 -15.02 9.75 4.49
C PHE A 101 -16.10 8.82 3.94
N GLU A 102 -17.36 8.97 4.38
CA GLU A 102 -18.49 8.20 3.85
C GLU A 102 -18.69 8.46 2.34
N LYS A 103 -18.63 9.72 1.90
CA LYS A 103 -18.70 10.07 0.48
C LYS A 103 -17.57 9.46 -0.32
N LEU A 104 -16.34 9.55 0.19
CA LEU A 104 -15.15 8.98 -0.46
C LEU A 104 -15.29 7.46 -0.61
N GLN A 105 -15.71 6.75 0.45
CA GLN A 105 -15.93 5.31 0.39
C GLN A 105 -16.98 4.93 -0.65
N LYS A 106 -18.08 5.69 -0.72
CA LYS A 106 -19.13 5.47 -1.72
C LYS A 106 -18.61 5.64 -3.15
N HIS A 107 -17.89 6.73 -3.41
CA HIS A 107 -17.33 6.99 -4.74
C HIS A 107 -16.27 5.97 -5.15
N ILE A 108 -15.40 5.55 -4.23
CA ILE A 108 -14.42 4.48 -4.51
C ILE A 108 -15.15 3.19 -4.88
N LYS A 109 -16.20 2.82 -4.14
CA LYS A 109 -16.98 1.61 -4.44
C LYS A 109 -17.66 1.69 -5.81
N GLU A 110 -18.28 2.83 -6.12
CA GLU A 110 -18.89 3.07 -7.45
C GLU A 110 -17.85 2.98 -8.58
N LEU A 111 -16.70 3.62 -8.43
CA LEU A 111 -15.62 3.59 -9.44
C LEU A 111 -15.01 2.19 -9.57
N ALA A 112 -14.82 1.48 -8.47
CA ALA A 112 -14.25 0.13 -8.50
C ALA A 112 -15.19 -0.89 -9.17
N ILE A 113 -16.51 -0.77 -8.95
CA ILE A 113 -17.51 -1.58 -9.66
C ILE A 113 -17.47 -1.26 -11.17
N ASN A 114 -17.47 0.02 -11.54
CA ASN A 114 -17.45 0.44 -12.94
C ASN A 114 -16.18 -0.01 -13.69
N ASN A 115 -15.05 -0.08 -12.98
CA ASN A 115 -13.77 -0.48 -13.54
C ASN A 115 -13.49 -1.99 -13.40
N ASN A 116 -14.48 -2.81 -12.99
CA ASN A 116 -14.34 -4.25 -12.79
C ASN A 116 -13.20 -4.66 -11.83
N LEU A 117 -12.84 -3.78 -10.90
CA LEU A 117 -11.76 -3.97 -9.92
C LEU A 117 -12.26 -4.57 -8.59
N TRP A 118 -13.58 -4.72 -8.42
CA TRP A 118 -14.17 -5.29 -7.22
C TRP A 118 -14.56 -6.76 -7.46
N PRO A 119 -14.08 -7.71 -6.65
CA PRO A 119 -14.53 -9.10 -6.75
C PRO A 119 -16.00 -9.22 -6.32
N GLU A 120 -16.80 -9.97 -7.09
CA GLU A 120 -18.23 -10.22 -6.78
C GLU A 120 -18.47 -10.80 -5.39
#